data_AF-A0A9D2NHP7-F1
#
_entry.id   AF-A0A9D2NHP7-F1
#
_cell.length_a   1.000
_cell.length_b   1.000
_cell.length_c   1.000
_cell.angle_alpha   90.00
_cell.angle_beta   90.00
_cell.angle_gamma   90.00
#
_symmetry.space_group_name_H-M   'P 1'
#
loop_
_entity.id
_entity.type
_entity.pdbx_description
1 polymer ?
#
loop_
_entity_poly.entity_id
_entity_poly.type
_entity_poly.pdbx_seq_one_letter_code
_entity_poly.pdbx_strand_id
1 'polypeptide(L)'
;MTLADTSSGPDWVVWIVLFLIGILSIVLISGHGGWLIAGYNTASEKEKARYDKKKLCRTVGIGLAAADILILVMELFEEVLPASFAGIGAGLILADCLIMIILGNTICKKKDSTK
;
A
#
# COMPACT_ATOMS: atom_id res chain seq x y z
N MET A 1 -27.87 -6.37 5.35
CA MET A 1 -26.95 -6.12 4.24
C MET A 1 -25.54 -6.31 4.76
N THR A 2 -24.95 -7.45 4.42
CA THR A 2 -23.55 -7.78 4.66
C THR A 2 -22.68 -7.23 3.50
N LEU A 3 -21.37 -7.44 3.52
CA LEU A 3 -20.52 -7.07 2.38
C LEU A 3 -20.83 -7.93 1.16
N ALA A 4 -21.11 -9.23 1.35
CA ALA A 4 -21.52 -10.14 0.28
C ALA A 4 -22.74 -9.60 -0.49
N ASP A 5 -23.74 -9.03 0.21
CA ASP A 5 -24.92 -8.43 -0.42
C ASP A 5 -24.60 -7.22 -1.33
N THR A 6 -23.42 -6.62 -1.18
CA THR A 6 -22.96 -5.46 -1.96
C THR A 6 -21.91 -5.80 -3.02
N SER A 7 -21.26 -6.95 -2.90
CA SER A 7 -20.31 -7.46 -3.88
C SER A 7 -21.07 -8.06 -5.06
N SER A 8 -20.89 -7.51 -6.26
CA SER A 8 -21.56 -7.98 -7.49
C SER A 8 -20.58 -8.50 -8.56
N GLY A 9 -19.29 -8.50 -8.22
CA GLY A 9 -18.22 -8.97 -9.09
C GLY A 9 -17.84 -10.43 -8.79
N PRO A 10 -17.05 -11.07 -9.65
CA PRO A 10 -16.55 -12.40 -9.37
C PRO A 10 -15.42 -12.38 -8.32
N ASP A 11 -15.57 -13.10 -7.21
CA ASP A 11 -14.61 -13.13 -6.09
C ASP A 11 -13.20 -13.56 -6.54
N TRP A 12 -13.10 -14.47 -7.52
CA TRP A 12 -11.81 -14.93 -8.04
C TRP A 12 -10.93 -13.78 -8.57
N VAL A 13 -11.53 -12.67 -9.02
CA VAL A 13 -10.79 -11.47 -9.44
C VAL A 13 -10.10 -10.84 -8.24
N VAL A 14 -10.77 -10.74 -7.09
CA VAL A 14 -10.20 -10.19 -5.86
C VAL A 14 -9.01 -11.03 -5.41
N TRP A 15 -9.13 -12.35 -5.43
CA TRP A 15 -8.04 -13.26 -5.07
C TRP A 15 -6.80 -13.11 -5.96
N ILE A 16 -6.98 -12.95 -7.28
CA ILE A 16 -5.86 -12.70 -8.20
C ILE A 16 -5.19 -11.37 -7.91
N VAL A 17 -5.98 -10.32 -7.67
CA VAL A 17 -5.46 -8.98 -7.36
C VAL A 17 -4.70 -8.99 -6.02
N LEU A 18 -5.27 -9.59 -4.96
CA LEU A 18 -4.60 -9.76 -3.67
C LEU A 18 -3.26 -10.51 -3.82
N PHE A 19 -3.26 -11.61 -4.56
CA PHE A 19 -2.03 -12.38 -4.80
C PHE A 19 -0.95 -11.54 -5.50
N LEU A 20 -1.34 -10.77 -6.53
CA LEU A 20 -0.43 -9.89 -7.25
C LEU A 20 0.09 -8.76 -6.35
N ILE A 21 -0.78 -8.10 -5.58
CA ILE A 21 -0.42 -7.03 -4.65
C ILE A 21 0.52 -7.56 -3.55
N GLY A 22 0.24 -8.74 -3.01
CA GLY A 22 1.10 -9.40 -2.04
C GLY A 22 2.53 -9.64 -2.56
N ILE A 23 2.68 -10.11 -3.81
CA ILE A 23 4.00 -10.26 -4.44
C ILE A 23 4.71 -8.90 -4.57
N LEU A 24 4.01 -7.87 -5.06
CA LEU A 24 4.57 -6.53 -5.21
C LEU A 24 5.00 -5.94 -3.86
N SER A 25 4.20 -6.15 -2.82
CA SER A 25 4.53 -5.74 -1.45
C SER A 25 5.82 -6.42 -0.97
N ILE A 26 5.98 -7.73 -1.15
CA ILE A 26 7.21 -8.45 -0.77
C ILE A 26 8.42 -7.89 -1.52
N VAL A 27 8.29 -7.64 -2.83
CA VAL A 27 9.36 -7.03 -3.65
C VAL A 27 9.74 -5.64 -3.14
N LEU A 28 8.77 -4.82 -2.75
CA LEU A 28 8.99 -3.49 -2.17
C LEU A 28 9.65 -3.57 -0.77
N ILE A 29 9.15 -4.44 0.11
CA ILE A 29 9.70 -4.67 1.46
C ILE A 29 11.16 -5.16 1.41
N SER A 30 11.52 -5.93 0.38
CA SER A 30 12.92 -6.34 0.16
C SER A 30 13.87 -5.16 -0.09
N GLY A 31 13.35 -3.98 -0.44
CA GLY A 31 14.12 -2.77 -0.74
C GLY A 31 14.56 -2.62 -2.20
N HIS A 32 14.13 -3.54 -3.08
CA HIS A 32 14.56 -3.58 -4.49
C HIS A 32 13.50 -3.02 -5.46
N GLY A 33 12.23 -2.93 -5.04
CA GLY A 33 11.10 -2.52 -5.87
C GLY A 33 10.97 -1.03 -6.19
N GLY A 34 12.02 -0.20 -6.04
CA GLY A 34 11.89 1.25 -6.18
C GLY A 34 11.40 1.75 -7.55
N TRP A 35 11.53 0.93 -8.60
CA TRP A 35 11.02 1.21 -9.94
C TRP A 35 9.48 1.16 -10.02
N LEU A 36 8.82 0.46 -9.09
CA LEU A 36 7.36 0.41 -8.95
C LEU A 36 6.79 1.70 -8.35
N ILE A 37 7.62 2.50 -7.67
CA ILE A 37 7.19 3.75 -7.05
C ILE A 37 7.25 4.84 -8.12
N ALA A 38 6.13 5.09 -8.77
CA ALA A 38 6.05 6.00 -9.92
C ALA A 38 6.75 7.35 -9.68
N GLY A 39 6.45 8.02 -8.55
CA GLY A 39 7.07 9.31 -8.20
C GLY A 39 8.57 9.24 -7.94
N TYR A 40 9.11 8.09 -7.53
CA TYR A 40 10.55 7.89 -7.40
C TYR A 40 11.19 7.52 -8.74
N ASN A 41 10.51 6.69 -9.56
CA ASN A 41 11.01 6.23 -10.84
C ASN A 41 11.12 7.35 -11.88
N THR A 42 10.14 8.27 -11.90
CA THR A 42 10.12 9.44 -12.81
C THR A 42 10.93 10.63 -12.31
N ALA A 43 11.38 10.63 -11.04
CA ALA A 43 12.20 11.68 -10.49
C ALA A 43 13.58 11.74 -11.18
N SER A 44 14.17 12.93 -11.23
CA SER A 44 15.55 13.10 -11.70
C SER A 44 16.54 12.43 -10.74
N GLU A 45 17.75 12.10 -11.23
CA GLU A 45 18.79 11.50 -10.37
C GLU A 45 19.15 12.38 -9.15
N LYS A 46 19.11 13.70 -9.32
CA LYS A 46 19.30 14.67 -8.22
C LYS A 46 18.21 14.55 -7.15
N GLU A 47 16.96 14.34 -7.55
CA GLU A 47 15.84 14.16 -6.63
C GLU A 47 15.87 12.78 -5.97
N LYS A 48 16.12 11.72 -6.74
CA LYS A 48 16.29 10.36 -6.21
C LYS A 48 17.38 10.29 -5.14
N ALA A 49 18.47 11.04 -5.32
CA ALA A 49 19.57 11.08 -4.35
C ALA A 49 19.15 11.57 -2.95
N ARG A 50 18.11 12.43 -2.87
CA ARG A 50 17.54 12.95 -1.62
C ARG A 50 16.79 11.91 -0.80
N TYR A 51 16.44 10.76 -1.39
CA TYR A 51 15.70 9.71 -0.71
C TYR A 51 16.58 8.50 -0.40
N ASP A 52 16.33 7.88 0.74
CA ASP A 52 16.81 6.52 1.05
C ASP A 52 15.90 5.52 0.33
N LYS A 53 16.39 5.01 -0.81
CA LYS A 53 15.66 4.06 -1.65
C LYS A 53 15.13 2.86 -0.86
N LYS A 54 15.93 2.28 0.04
CA LYS A 54 15.54 1.07 0.77
C LYS A 54 14.43 1.38 1.77
N LYS A 55 14.54 2.50 2.50
CA LYS A 55 13.48 2.94 3.42
C LYS A 55 12.20 3.27 2.67
N LEU A 56 12.30 4.02 1.56
CA LEU A 56 11.14 4.38 0.75
C LEU A 56 10.42 3.13 0.21
N CYS A 57 11.17 2.17 -0.34
CA CYS A 57 10.60 0.90 -0.79
C CYS A 57 9.91 0.13 0.34
N ARG A 58 10.55 0.03 1.52
CA ARG A 58 9.97 -0.64 2.67
C ARG A 58 8.70 0.04 3.17
N THR A 59 8.69 1.36 3.26
CA THR A 59 7.51 2.13 3.69
C THR A 59 6.33 1.91 2.75
N VAL A 60 6.54 2.02 1.43
CA VAL A 60 5.47 1.79 0.44
C VAL A 60 5.03 0.32 0.46
N GLY A 61 5.98 -0.62 0.55
CA GLY A 61 5.65 -2.05 0.63
C GLY A 61 4.85 -2.43 1.88
N ILE A 62 5.18 -1.86 3.04
CA ILE A 62 4.46 -2.11 4.30
C ILE A 62 3.05 -1.55 4.24
N GLY A 63 2.83 -0.31 3.78
CA GLY A 63 1.48 0.22 3.66
C GLY A 63 0.66 -0.54 2.62
N LEU A 64 1.28 -0.92 1.50
CA LEU A 64 0.64 -1.80 0.52
C LEU A 64 0.23 -3.15 1.14
N ALA A 65 1.08 -3.79 1.95
CA ALA A 65 0.72 -5.01 2.68
C ALA A 65 -0.40 -4.76 3.71
N ALA A 66 -0.39 -3.62 4.40
CA ALA A 66 -1.43 -3.30 5.39
C ALA A 66 -2.81 -3.16 4.72
N ALA A 67 -2.87 -2.47 3.58
CA ALA A 67 -4.08 -2.39 2.76
C ALA A 67 -4.51 -3.76 2.22
N ASP A 68 -3.56 -4.56 1.71
CA ASP A 68 -3.81 -5.92 1.19
C ASP A 68 -4.38 -6.85 2.27
N ILE A 69 -3.82 -6.84 3.49
CA ILE A 69 -4.30 -7.61 4.64
C ILE A 69 -5.70 -7.14 5.06
N LEU A 70 -5.97 -5.83 5.06
CA LEU A 70 -7.29 -5.30 5.40
C LEU A 70 -8.34 -5.79 4.40
N ILE A 71 -8.05 -5.75 3.10
CA ILE A 71 -8.95 -6.24 2.05
C ILE A 71 -9.12 -7.76 2.19
N LEU A 72 -8.05 -8.52 2.45
CA LEU A 72 -8.12 -9.96 2.69
C LEU A 72 -9.04 -10.30 3.86
N VAL A 73 -8.99 -9.55 4.96
CA VAL A 73 -9.90 -9.73 6.10
C VAL A 73 -11.34 -9.40 5.70
N MET A 74 -11.55 -8.34 4.91
CA MET A 74 -12.91 -8.01 4.47
C MET A 74 -13.51 -9.10 3.56
N GLU A 75 -12.71 -9.66 2.65
CA GLU A 75 -13.09 -10.77 1.77
C GLU A 75 -13.39 -12.04 2.58
N LEU A 76 -12.49 -12.43 3.50
CA LEU A 76 -12.66 -13.65 4.31
C LEU A 76 -13.90 -13.63 5.21
N PHE A 77 -14.39 -12.44 5.57
CA PHE A 77 -15.51 -12.24 6.49
C PHE A 77 -16.69 -11.50 5.85
N GLU A 78 -16.79 -11.48 4.51
CA GLU A 78 -17.81 -10.69 3.80
C GLU A 78 -19.26 -11.05 4.16
N GLU A 79 -19.49 -12.31 4.53
CA GLU A 79 -20.79 -12.84 4.95
C GLU A 79 -21.18 -12.42 6.37
N VAL A 80 -20.21 -11.99 7.18
CA VAL A 80 -20.42 -11.62 8.60
C VAL A 80 -20.35 -10.11 8.78
N LEU A 81 -19.50 -9.44 8.00
CA LEU A 81 -19.27 -8.00 8.12
C LEU A 81 -20.45 -7.19 7.58
N PRO A 82 -20.95 -6.18 8.33
CA PRO A 82 -21.98 -5.28 7.84
C PRO A 82 -21.51 -4.47 6.64
N ALA A 83 -22.42 -4.11 5.72
CA ALA A 83 -22.10 -3.28 4.56
C ALA A 83 -21.45 -1.92 4.92
N SER A 84 -21.75 -1.35 6.10
CA SER A 84 -21.11 -0.12 6.59
C SER A 84 -19.60 -0.27 6.79
N PHE A 85 -19.10 -1.49 6.96
CA PHE A 85 -17.69 -1.78 7.10
C PHE A 85 -16.89 -1.45 5.82
N ALA A 86 -17.53 -1.44 4.65
CA ALA A 86 -16.89 -0.98 3.41
C ALA A 86 -16.41 0.48 3.52
N GLY A 87 -17.22 1.35 4.12
CA GLY A 87 -16.84 2.75 4.37
C GLY A 87 -15.71 2.89 5.38
N ILE A 88 -15.70 2.04 6.42
CA ILE A 88 -14.62 1.99 7.41
C ILE A 88 -13.32 1.52 6.76
N GLY A 89 -13.36 0.42 6.00
CA GLY A 89 -12.22 -0.10 5.26
C GLY A 89 -11.63 0.94 4.30
N ALA A 90 -12.47 1.62 3.52
CA ALA A 90 -12.05 2.72 2.66
C ALA A 90 -11.39 3.86 3.45
N GLY A 91 -11.95 4.24 4.59
CA GLY A 91 -11.36 5.26 5.48
C GLY A 91 -9.98 4.87 6.02
N LEU A 92 -9.80 3.60 6.40
CA LEU A 92 -8.51 3.08 6.86
C LEU A 92 -7.46 3.04 5.76
N ILE A 93 -7.84 2.64 4.54
CA ILE A 93 -6.94 2.66 3.37
C ILE A 93 -6.51 4.08 3.04
N LEU A 94 -7.43 5.06 3.10
CA LEU A 94 -7.11 6.47 2.90
C LEU A 94 -6.13 6.98 3.98
N ALA A 95 -6.36 6.63 5.24
CA ALA A 95 -5.45 6.98 6.32
C ALA A 95 -4.06 6.37 6.12
N ASP A 96 -3.97 5.10 5.72
CA ASP A 96 -2.71 4.42 5.39
C ASP A 96 -1.97 5.13 4.24
N CYS A 97 -2.68 5.51 3.17
CA CYS A 97 -2.12 6.30 2.08
C CYS A 97 -1.52 7.63 2.56
N LEU A 98 -2.23 8.35 3.42
CA LEU A 98 -1.74 9.62 4.00
C LEU A 98 -0.50 9.40 4.86
N ILE A 99 -0.49 8.36 5.69
CA ILE A 99 0.66 7.99 6.53
C ILE A 99 1.87 7.66 5.64
N MET A 100 1.70 6.84 4.60
CA MET A 100 2.77 6.51 3.65
C MET A 100 3.37 7.75 2.99
N ILE A 101 2.53 8.70 2.56
CA ILE A 101 2.99 9.97 1.95
C ILE A 101 3.80 10.79 2.96
N ILE A 102 3.31 10.92 4.20
CA ILE A 102 4.00 11.64 5.27
C ILE A 102 5.35 10.98 5.56
N LEU A 103 5.38 9.66 5.76
CA LEU A 103 6.61 8.90 6.04
C LEU A 103 7.60 8.96 4.87
N GLY A 104 7.11 8.89 3.63
CA GLY A 104 7.90 9.05 2.41
C GLY A 104 8.59 10.40 2.34
N ASN A 105 7.89 11.47 2.74
CA ASN A 105 8.41 12.84 2.68
C ASN A 105 9.20 13.27 3.92
N THR A 106 9.13 12.52 5.02
CA THR A 106 9.82 12.84 6.28
C THR A 106 10.97 11.86 6.56
N ILE A 107 10.65 10.60 6.88
CA ILE A 107 11.62 9.59 7.34
C ILE A 107 12.43 9.00 6.19
N CYS A 108 11.83 8.89 5.00
CA CYS A 108 12.50 8.31 3.84
C CYS A 108 13.40 9.32 3.12
N LYS A 109 13.31 10.62 3.43
CA LYS A 109 14.31 11.60 2.99
C LYS A 109 15.59 11.42 3.78
N LYS A 110 16.72 11.44 3.09
CA LYS A 110 18.02 11.56 3.73
C LYS A 110 18.10 12.94 4.37
N LYS A 111 18.58 13.01 5.60
CA LYS A 111 18.97 14.30 6.19
C LYS A 111 20.19 14.79 5.42
N ASP A 112 20.15 16.03 4.93
CA ASP A 112 21.28 16.60 4.20
C ASP A 112 22.54 16.46 5.06
N SER A 113 23.59 15.87 4.48
CA SER A 113 24.94 15.88 5.02
C SER A 113 25.52 17.29 4.85
N THR A 114 24.87 18.31 5.40
CA THR A 114 25.45 19.65 5.53
C THR A 114 26.18 19.68 6.87
N LYS A 115 27.39 19.12 6.87
CA LYS A 115 28.49 19.55 7.74
C LYS A 115 29.60 20.04 6.84
#